data_AF-A0A2E6F5U3-F1
#
_entry.id   AF-A0A2E6F5U3-F1
#
_cell.length_a   1.000
_cell.length_b   1.000
_cell.length_c   1.000
_cell.angle_alpha   90.00
_cell.angle_beta   90.00
_cell.angle_gamma   90.00
#
_symmetry.space_group_name_H-M   'P 1'
#
loop_
_entity.id
_entity.type
_entity.pdbx_description
1 polymer ?
#
loop_
_entity_poly.entity_id
_entity_poly.type
_entity_poly.pdbx_seq_one_letter_code
_entity_poly.pdbx_strand_id
1 'polypeptide(L)'
;MLLKRLNILIIGACLPGIILGVVLLGFLNPWIIDFEYTRLKMSDSMFIDIGGIEEARIIAIDCVEYVIGTTKENYLAELDDDQGQSIFNSREIKHMKDVRNVIKSILLWSKWSFWSALVVFCVSLYFNWVTLSTLKSPVIFVNWAFIIVIFTILIYILLNFNAFFTSFHELLFEDGTWTFASTDMLIRLFPLKFWFDITIYITLAILTECAILLLIVKRI
;
A
#
# COMPACT_ATOMS: atom_id res chain seq x y z
N MET A 1 -6.45 -12.13 35.47
CA MET A 1 -5.63 -12.90 34.50
C MET A 1 -6.16 -12.82 33.07
N LEU A 2 -7.47 -12.97 32.84
CA LEU A 2 -8.08 -12.91 31.50
C LEU A 2 -7.81 -11.57 30.77
N LEU A 3 -8.08 -10.43 31.42
CA LEU A 3 -7.86 -9.09 30.85
C LEU A 3 -6.40 -8.82 30.46
N LYS A 4 -5.44 -9.32 31.25
CA LYS A 4 -4.00 -9.20 30.93
C LYS A 4 -3.65 -9.94 29.65
N ARG A 5 -4.15 -11.18 29.48
CA ARG A 5 -3.93 -11.98 28.27
C ARG A 5 -4.61 -11.35 27.04
N LEU A 6 -5.81 -10.80 27.22
CA LEU A 6 -6.56 -10.14 26.15
C LEU A 6 -5.82 -8.89 25.64
N ASN A 7 -5.33 -8.02 26.52
CA ASN A 7 -4.61 -6.81 26.13
C ASN A 7 -3.35 -7.10 25.33
N ILE A 8 -2.61 -8.15 25.74
CA ILE A 8 -1.42 -8.62 25.05
C ILE A 8 -1.74 -9.10 23.63
N LEU A 9 -2.83 -9.85 23.46
CA LEU A 9 -3.28 -10.32 22.15
C LEU A 9 -3.72 -9.17 21.25
N ILE A 10 -4.41 -8.17 21.80
CA ILE A 10 -4.83 -6.98 21.05
C ILE A 10 -3.61 -6.21 20.54
N ILE A 11 -2.63 -5.93 21.40
CA ILE A 11 -1.38 -5.24 21.00
C ILE A 11 -0.68 -6.00 19.88
N GLY A 12 -0.56 -7.33 20.01
CA GLY A 12 0.01 -8.18 18.97
C GLY A 12 -0.78 -8.11 17.66
N ALA A 13 -2.10 -8.22 17.71
CA ALA A 13 -2.97 -8.23 16.53
C ALA A 13 -3.01 -6.88 15.78
N CYS A 14 -2.71 -5.77 16.45
CA CYS A 14 -2.58 -4.46 15.80
C CYS A 14 -1.28 -4.32 14.99
N LEU A 15 -0.28 -5.15 15.25
CA LEU A 15 1.05 -5.01 14.67
C LEU A 15 1.08 -5.08 13.13
N PRO A 16 0.41 -6.04 12.46
CA PRO A 16 0.38 -6.08 11.00
C PRO A 16 -0.18 -4.81 10.36
N GLY A 17 -1.22 -4.23 10.97
CA GLY A 17 -1.82 -2.99 10.46
C GLY A 17 -0.90 -1.79 10.62
N ILE A 18 -0.13 -1.72 11.71
CA ILE A 18 0.86 -0.65 11.91
C ILE A 18 1.99 -0.78 10.87
N ILE A 19 2.59 -1.96 10.74
CA ILE A 19 3.67 -2.23 9.78
C ILE A 19 3.21 -1.93 8.35
N LEU A 20 2.06 -2.45 7.94
CA LEU A 20 1.54 -2.22 6.60
C LEU A 20 1.32 -0.73 6.32
N GLY A 21 0.73 0.01 7.26
CA GLY A 21 0.48 1.43 7.05
C GLY A 21 1.75 2.28 6.99
N VAL A 22 2.77 1.97 7.79
CA VAL A 22 4.07 2.67 7.72
C VAL A 22 4.70 2.46 6.34
N VAL A 23 4.75 1.23 5.85
CA VAL A 23 5.28 0.93 4.51
C VAL A 23 4.47 1.66 3.44
N LEU A 24 3.14 1.56 3.47
CA LEU A 24 2.29 2.21 2.46
C LEU A 24 2.45 3.73 2.46
N LEU A 25 2.54 4.37 3.62
CA LEU A 25 2.80 5.82 3.69
C LEU A 25 4.17 6.20 3.09
N GLY A 26 5.15 5.30 3.17
CA GLY A 26 6.45 5.49 2.52
C GLY A 26 6.36 5.45 0.99
N PHE A 27 5.58 4.50 0.44
CA PHE A 27 5.47 4.29 -1.01
C PHE A 27 4.38 5.14 -1.69
N LEU A 28 3.36 5.60 -0.96
CA LEU A 28 2.33 6.50 -1.46
C LEU A 28 2.82 7.96 -1.43
N ASN A 29 3.91 8.21 -2.14
CA ASN A 29 4.57 9.52 -2.19
C ASN A 29 5.14 9.76 -3.60
N PRO A 30 5.14 11.01 -4.10
CA PRO A 30 5.63 11.35 -5.44
C PRO A 30 6.99 10.75 -5.84
N TRP A 31 7.92 10.59 -4.87
CA TRP A 31 9.27 10.06 -5.16
C TRP A 31 9.25 8.69 -5.87
N ILE A 32 8.20 7.88 -5.64
CA ILE A 32 8.12 6.55 -6.24
C ILE A 32 7.95 6.61 -7.76
N ILE A 33 7.25 7.64 -8.24
CA ILE A 33 7.02 7.86 -9.67
C ILE A 33 8.34 8.25 -10.34
N ASP A 34 9.04 9.23 -9.78
CA ASP A 34 10.35 9.67 -10.29
C ASP A 34 11.36 8.50 -10.34
N PHE A 35 11.40 7.72 -9.27
CA PHE A 35 12.29 6.56 -9.14
C PHE A 35 11.98 5.49 -10.19
N GLU A 36 10.72 5.05 -10.29
CA GLU A 36 10.35 3.98 -11.22
C GLU A 36 10.38 4.44 -12.67
N TYR A 37 9.96 5.66 -13.01
CA TYR A 37 10.02 6.16 -14.38
C TYR A 37 11.46 6.15 -14.91
N THR A 38 12.41 6.59 -14.07
CA THR A 38 13.84 6.55 -14.39
C THR A 38 14.32 5.11 -14.59
N ARG A 39 13.95 4.22 -13.67
CA ARG A 39 14.38 2.82 -13.67
C ARG A 39 13.77 2.00 -14.81
N LEU A 40 12.53 2.29 -15.19
CA LEU A 40 11.82 1.71 -16.34
C LEU A 40 12.25 2.34 -17.67
N LYS A 41 13.04 3.43 -17.63
CA LYS A 41 13.49 4.18 -18.81
C LYS A 41 12.29 4.65 -19.66
N MET A 42 11.25 5.14 -18.99
CA MET A 42 10.10 5.74 -19.67
C MET A 42 10.57 6.95 -20.46
N SER A 43 9.96 7.17 -21.64
CA SER A 43 10.47 8.13 -22.63
C SER A 43 9.35 8.94 -23.24
N ASP A 44 9.70 10.12 -23.80
CA ASP A 44 8.75 11.01 -24.47
C ASP A 44 7.91 10.33 -25.54
N SER A 45 8.52 9.41 -26.30
CA SER A 45 7.84 8.70 -27.38
C SER A 45 6.61 7.91 -26.92
N MET A 46 6.54 7.53 -25.64
CA MET A 46 5.42 6.79 -25.05
C MET A 46 4.23 7.67 -24.69
N PHE A 47 4.41 8.99 -24.63
CA PHE A 47 3.44 9.97 -24.10
C PHE A 47 3.34 11.23 -24.97
N ILE A 48 3.79 11.17 -26.22
CA ILE A 48 3.83 12.33 -27.12
C ILE A 48 2.45 12.94 -27.37
N ASP A 49 1.40 12.11 -27.28
CA ASP A 49 -0.01 12.48 -27.39
C ASP A 49 -0.54 13.30 -26.21
N ILE A 50 0.14 13.26 -25.06
CA ILE A 50 -0.23 14.04 -23.86
C ILE A 50 0.87 15.01 -23.43
N GLY A 51 1.75 15.44 -24.34
CA GLY A 51 2.79 16.44 -24.03
C GLY A 51 4.13 15.88 -23.54
N GLY A 52 4.32 14.56 -23.55
CA GLY A 52 5.61 13.91 -23.28
C GLY A 52 5.76 13.31 -21.88
N ILE A 53 6.97 12.89 -21.52
CA ILE A 53 7.21 12.17 -20.25
C ILE A 53 7.02 13.05 -19.02
N GLU A 54 7.28 14.35 -19.16
CA GLU A 54 7.11 15.32 -18.07
C GLU A 54 5.65 15.39 -17.63
N GLU A 55 4.74 15.55 -18.58
CA GLU A 55 3.30 15.61 -18.32
C GLU A 55 2.77 14.27 -17.77
N ALA A 56 3.20 13.16 -18.37
CA ALA A 56 2.88 11.83 -17.86
C ALA A 56 3.33 11.62 -16.40
N ARG A 57 4.45 12.22 -16.00
CA ARG A 57 4.95 12.15 -14.63
C ARG A 57 4.07 12.97 -13.68
N ILE A 58 3.67 14.17 -14.07
CA ILE A 58 2.75 15.02 -13.32
C ILE A 58 1.42 14.30 -13.12
N ILE A 59 0.82 13.76 -14.18
CA ILE A 59 -0.46 13.03 -14.12
C ILE A 59 -0.34 11.78 -13.22
N ALA A 60 0.79 11.07 -13.25
CA ALA A 60 1.00 9.93 -12.36
C ALA A 60 1.14 10.34 -10.88
N ILE A 61 1.80 11.48 -10.60
CA ILE A 61 1.85 12.06 -9.25
C ILE A 61 0.44 12.45 -8.80
N ASP A 62 -0.35 13.09 -9.66
CA ASP A 62 -1.74 13.43 -9.42
C ASP A 62 -2.61 12.21 -9.09
N CYS A 63 -2.35 11.08 -9.76
CA CYS A 63 -2.99 9.81 -9.43
C CYS A 63 -2.63 9.32 -8.02
N VAL A 64 -1.37 9.45 -7.61
CA VAL A 64 -0.92 9.11 -6.23
C VAL A 64 -1.60 10.03 -5.22
N GLU A 65 -1.61 11.34 -5.48
CA GLU A 65 -2.27 12.36 -4.66
C GLU A 65 -3.79 12.11 -4.53
N TYR A 66 -4.42 11.71 -5.63
CA TYR A 66 -5.83 11.33 -5.64
C TYR A 66 -6.11 10.14 -4.72
N VAL A 67 -5.32 9.06 -4.80
CA VAL A 67 -5.60 7.85 -4.00
C VAL A 67 -5.33 8.06 -2.51
N ILE A 68 -4.36 8.89 -2.12
CA ILE A 68 -4.16 9.27 -0.71
C ILE A 68 -5.18 10.31 -0.24
N GLY A 69 -5.85 10.98 -1.18
CA GLY A 69 -6.98 11.85 -0.94
C GLY A 69 -6.64 13.29 -0.62
N THR A 70 -5.51 13.81 -1.12
CA THR A 70 -5.17 15.24 -1.06
C THR A 70 -5.98 16.07 -2.06
N THR A 71 -6.55 15.45 -3.09
CA THR A 71 -7.38 16.12 -4.11
C THR A 71 -8.88 15.87 -3.93
N LYS A 72 -9.72 16.61 -4.68
CA LYS A 72 -11.18 16.45 -4.70
C LYS A 72 -11.58 15.06 -5.22
N GLU A 73 -12.81 14.62 -4.93
CA GLU A 73 -13.30 13.29 -5.34
C GLU A 73 -13.42 13.11 -6.86
N ASN A 74 -13.71 14.19 -7.56
CA ASN A 74 -13.88 14.24 -9.00
C ASN A 74 -12.65 14.76 -9.76
N TYR A 75 -11.51 14.96 -9.08
CA TYR A 75 -10.31 15.58 -9.67
C TYR A 75 -9.87 14.90 -10.97
N LEU A 76 -9.71 13.57 -10.98
CA LEU A 76 -9.30 12.83 -12.19
C LEU A 76 -10.36 12.84 -13.31
N ALA A 77 -11.62 13.14 -12.98
CA ALA A 77 -12.70 13.26 -13.96
C ALA A 77 -12.79 14.67 -14.58
N GLU A 78 -12.12 15.65 -13.97
CA GLU A 78 -12.00 17.02 -14.45
C GLU A 78 -10.61 17.29 -15.05
N LEU A 79 -9.76 16.27 -15.13
CA LEU A 79 -8.41 16.37 -15.67
C LEU A 79 -8.46 16.20 -17.18
N ASP A 80 -8.31 17.32 -17.88
CA ASP A 80 -8.35 17.41 -19.34
C ASP A 80 -6.96 17.68 -19.92
N ASP A 81 -6.75 17.28 -21.18
CA ASP A 81 -5.59 17.64 -21.99
C ASP A 81 -5.67 19.11 -22.49
N ASP A 82 -4.64 19.53 -23.22
CA ASP A 82 -4.57 20.87 -23.83
C ASP A 82 -5.72 21.17 -24.81
N GLN A 83 -6.46 20.15 -25.27
CA GLN A 83 -7.61 20.26 -26.18
C GLN A 83 -8.95 20.20 -25.44
N GLY A 84 -8.94 20.12 -24.10
CA GLY A 84 -10.14 20.01 -23.28
C GLY A 84 -10.80 18.63 -23.36
N GLN A 85 -10.04 17.58 -23.70
CA GLN A 85 -10.51 16.19 -23.66
C GLN A 85 -10.04 15.51 -22.37
N SER A 86 -10.95 14.74 -21.75
CA SER A 86 -10.64 13.98 -20.53
C SER A 86 -9.47 13.03 -20.74
N ILE A 87 -8.43 13.15 -19.90
CA ILE A 87 -7.23 12.31 -19.93
C ILE A 87 -7.57 10.83 -19.67
N PHE A 88 -8.47 10.59 -18.73
CA PHE A 88 -8.93 9.26 -18.35
C PHE A 88 -10.32 8.99 -18.90
N ASN A 89 -10.56 7.76 -19.32
CA ASN A 89 -11.90 7.32 -19.67
C ASN A 89 -12.73 7.00 -18.40
N SER A 90 -14.05 6.88 -18.58
CA SER A 90 -14.99 6.64 -17.46
C SER A 90 -14.69 5.37 -16.65
N ARG A 91 -14.09 4.33 -17.26
CA ARG A 91 -13.73 3.08 -16.57
C ARG A 91 -12.51 3.29 -15.68
N GLU A 92 -11.49 3.97 -16.18
CA GLU A 92 -10.28 4.30 -15.43
C GLU A 92 -10.60 5.17 -14.21
N ILE A 93 -11.45 6.18 -14.40
CA ILE A 93 -11.93 7.04 -13.31
C ILE A 93 -12.65 6.22 -12.23
N LYS A 94 -13.55 5.30 -12.63
CA LYS A 94 -14.26 4.42 -11.68
C LYS A 94 -13.28 3.56 -10.91
N HIS A 95 -12.32 2.93 -11.59
CA HIS A 95 -11.32 2.09 -10.94
C HIS A 95 -10.43 2.88 -9.97
N MET A 96 -9.97 4.07 -10.37
CA MET A 96 -9.17 4.93 -9.48
C MET A 96 -9.95 5.34 -8.23
N LYS A 97 -11.26 5.56 -8.34
CA LYS A 97 -12.14 5.78 -7.19
C LYS A 97 -12.20 4.56 -6.27
N ASP A 98 -12.30 3.35 -6.82
CA ASP A 98 -12.28 2.11 -6.05
C ASP A 98 -10.93 1.92 -5.35
N VAL A 99 -9.82 2.14 -6.04
CA VAL A 99 -8.45 2.11 -5.48
C VAL A 99 -8.32 3.12 -4.33
N ARG A 100 -8.80 4.36 -4.52
CA ARG A 100 -8.80 5.40 -3.46
C ARG A 100 -9.54 4.91 -2.22
N ASN A 101 -10.68 4.24 -2.37
CA ASN A 101 -11.44 3.71 -1.24
C ASN A 101 -10.72 2.56 -0.52
N VAL A 102 -10.05 1.67 -1.26
CA VAL A 102 -9.22 0.60 -0.71
C VAL A 102 -8.05 1.19 0.09
N ILE A 103 -7.30 2.12 -0.50
CA ILE A 103 -6.17 2.80 0.16
C ILE A 103 -6.63 3.54 1.42
N LYS A 104 -7.71 4.32 1.34
CA LYS A 104 -8.30 4.98 2.52
C LYS A 104 -8.66 3.97 3.61
N SER A 105 -9.27 2.85 3.26
CA SER A 105 -9.68 1.81 4.22
C SER A 105 -8.48 1.18 4.92
N ILE A 106 -7.41 0.88 4.19
CA ILE A 106 -6.17 0.33 4.74
C ILE A 106 -5.48 1.34 5.66
N LEU A 107 -5.38 2.61 5.24
CA LEU A 107 -4.77 3.66 6.07
C LEU A 107 -5.59 3.95 7.34
N LEU A 108 -6.93 3.92 7.25
CA LEU A 108 -7.79 4.00 8.43
C LEU A 108 -7.59 2.81 9.36
N TRP A 109 -7.56 1.58 8.82
CA TRP A 109 -7.29 0.38 9.62
C TRP A 109 -5.94 0.45 10.33
N SER A 110 -4.90 0.92 9.64
CA SER A 110 -3.58 1.15 10.25
C SER A 110 -3.65 2.18 11.38
N LYS A 111 -4.28 3.33 11.12
CA LYS A 111 -4.49 4.39 12.12
C LYS A 111 -5.22 3.85 13.36
N TRP A 112 -6.31 3.11 13.18
CA TRP A 112 -7.05 2.51 14.29
C TRP A 112 -6.23 1.45 15.03
N SER A 113 -5.43 0.66 14.31
CA SER A 113 -4.50 -0.32 14.90
C SER A 113 -3.47 0.37 15.79
N PHE A 114 -2.87 1.46 15.32
CA PHE A 114 -1.92 2.27 16.10
C PHE A 114 -2.56 2.84 17.37
N TRP A 115 -3.70 3.54 17.24
CA TRP A 115 -4.36 4.15 18.41
C TRP A 115 -4.87 3.11 19.40
N SER A 116 -5.39 1.98 18.92
CA SER A 116 -5.84 0.88 19.79
C SER A 116 -4.67 0.27 20.56
N ALA A 117 -3.56 -0.03 19.89
CA ALA A 117 -2.36 -0.54 20.54
C ALA A 117 -1.82 0.45 21.59
N LEU A 118 -1.80 1.75 21.27
CA LEU A 118 -1.35 2.80 22.19
C LEU A 118 -2.25 2.90 23.42
N VAL A 119 -3.57 2.97 23.25
CA VAL A 119 -4.52 3.06 24.37
C VAL A 119 -4.42 1.81 25.26
N VAL A 120 -4.40 0.62 24.67
CA VAL A 120 -4.29 -0.64 25.42
C VAL A 120 -2.96 -0.72 26.16
N PHE A 121 -1.87 -0.25 25.54
CA PHE A 121 -0.56 -0.18 26.17
C PHE A 121 -0.56 0.79 27.37
N CYS A 122 -1.06 2.01 27.21
CA CYS A 122 -1.13 3.01 28.29
C CYS A 122 -2.01 2.54 29.46
N VAL A 123 -3.19 1.98 29.19
CA VAL A 123 -4.07 1.39 30.22
C VAL A 123 -3.35 0.25 30.93
N SER A 124 -2.65 -0.60 30.18
CA SER A 124 -1.92 -1.73 30.77
C SER A 124 -0.73 -1.29 31.63
N LEU A 125 -0.07 -0.18 31.30
CA LEU A 125 0.95 0.43 32.15
C LEU A 125 0.34 1.01 33.43
N TYR A 126 -0.76 1.79 33.31
CA TYR A 126 -1.43 2.41 34.46
C TYR A 126 -1.83 1.37 35.52
N PHE A 127 -2.37 0.23 35.10
CA PHE A 127 -2.78 -0.84 36.01
C PHE A 127 -1.68 -1.89 36.30
N ASN A 128 -0.44 -1.68 35.87
CA ASN A 128 0.67 -2.65 36.01
C ASN A 128 0.30 -4.06 35.50
N TRP A 129 -0.45 -4.10 34.39
CA TRP A 129 -0.89 -5.34 33.75
C TRP A 129 0.13 -5.91 32.78
N VAL A 130 1.00 -5.05 32.24
CA VAL A 130 1.98 -5.40 31.21
C VAL A 130 3.33 -4.81 31.59
N THR A 131 4.38 -5.61 31.40
CA THR A 131 5.76 -5.16 31.33
C THR A 131 6.32 -5.46 29.94
N LEU A 132 7.44 -4.83 29.58
CA LEU A 132 8.12 -5.12 28.30
C LEU A 132 8.42 -6.62 28.13
N SER A 133 8.84 -7.29 29.21
CA SER A 133 9.08 -8.73 29.22
C SER A 133 7.83 -9.55 28.87
N THR A 134 6.65 -9.14 29.34
CA THR A 134 5.39 -9.85 29.04
C THR A 134 4.90 -9.67 27.60
N LEU A 135 5.33 -8.63 26.89
CA LEU A 135 4.98 -8.40 25.48
C LEU A 135 5.88 -9.17 24.51
N LYS A 136 7.09 -9.54 24.94
CA LYS A 136 8.15 -10.11 24.09
C LYS A 136 7.68 -11.33 23.32
N SER A 137 7.21 -12.38 24.00
CA SER A 137 6.81 -13.63 23.36
C SER A 137 5.59 -13.46 22.41
N PRO A 138 4.51 -12.78 22.79
CA PRO A 138 3.36 -12.50 21.91
C PRO A 138 3.73 -11.70 20.67
N VAL A 139 4.53 -10.64 20.82
CA VAL A 139 5.00 -9.82 19.68
C VAL A 139 5.86 -10.65 18.74
N ILE A 140 6.80 -11.44 19.26
CA ILE A 140 7.61 -12.35 18.45
C ILE A 140 6.73 -13.35 17.69
N PHE A 141 5.75 -13.96 18.36
CA PHE A 141 4.86 -14.94 17.75
C PHE A 141 4.05 -14.35 16.60
N VAL A 142 3.37 -13.22 16.83
CA VAL A 142 2.56 -12.55 15.79
C VAL A 142 3.45 -12.06 14.65
N ASN A 143 4.62 -11.51 14.96
CA ASN A 143 5.55 -11.03 13.95
C ASN A 143 6.07 -12.19 13.07
N TRP A 144 6.42 -13.35 13.64
CA TRP A 144 6.79 -14.53 12.83
C TRP A 144 5.63 -15.05 11.99
N ALA A 145 4.42 -15.10 12.54
CA ALA A 145 3.24 -15.49 11.77
C ALA A 145 3.03 -14.54 10.57
N PHE A 146 3.19 -13.24 10.78
CA PHE A 146 3.09 -12.25 9.72
C PHE A 146 4.21 -12.37 8.69
N ILE A 147 5.46 -12.58 9.12
CA ILE A 147 6.61 -12.86 8.23
C ILE A 147 6.30 -14.06 7.33
N ILE A 148 5.77 -15.16 7.88
CA ILE A 148 5.44 -16.35 7.10
C ILE A 148 4.42 -16.00 6.01
N VAL A 149 3.35 -15.29 6.35
CA VAL A 149 2.32 -14.86 5.38
C VAL A 149 2.93 -14.00 4.28
N ILE A 150 3.69 -12.96 4.65
CA ILE A 150 4.30 -12.03 3.68
C ILE A 150 5.36 -12.73 2.83
N PHE A 151 6.12 -13.66 3.39
CA PHE A 151 7.09 -14.45 2.65
C PHE A 151 6.42 -15.43 1.66
N THR A 152 5.30 -16.04 2.04
CA THR A 152 4.49 -16.84 1.10
C THR A 152 3.96 -15.99 -0.05
N ILE A 153 3.48 -14.77 0.24
CA ILE A 153 3.06 -13.82 -0.80
C ILE A 153 4.24 -13.47 -1.73
N LEU A 154 5.43 -13.20 -1.17
CA LEU A 154 6.64 -12.94 -1.96
C LEU A 154 6.96 -14.10 -2.91
N ILE A 155 6.90 -15.34 -2.43
CA ILE A 155 7.12 -16.51 -3.28
C ILE A 155 6.09 -16.55 -4.42
N TYR A 156 4.81 -16.29 -4.13
CA TYR A 156 3.77 -16.29 -5.14
C TYR A 156 4.02 -15.23 -6.24
N ILE A 157 4.37 -14.00 -5.83
CA ILE A 157 4.76 -12.91 -6.73
C ILE A 157 5.91 -13.33 -7.65
N LEU A 158 6.96 -13.94 -7.09
CA LEU A 158 8.16 -14.33 -7.84
C LEU A 158 7.93 -15.51 -8.79
N LEU A 159 7.03 -16.43 -8.43
CA LEU A 159 6.70 -17.58 -9.28
C LEU A 159 5.79 -17.19 -10.46
N ASN A 160 4.77 -16.37 -10.19
CA ASN A 160 3.83 -15.95 -11.23
C ASN A 160 3.14 -14.64 -10.87
N PHE A 161 3.78 -13.52 -11.22
CA PHE A 161 3.23 -12.21 -10.95
C PHE A 161 1.88 -11.95 -11.64
N ASN A 162 1.66 -12.44 -12.87
CA ASN A 162 0.40 -12.24 -13.57
C ASN A 162 -0.77 -12.87 -12.81
N ALA A 163 -0.58 -14.09 -12.31
CA ALA A 163 -1.60 -14.77 -11.50
C ALA A 163 -1.81 -14.07 -10.15
N PHE A 164 -0.74 -13.62 -9.49
CA PHE A 164 -0.84 -12.83 -8.27
C PHE A 164 -1.60 -11.52 -8.51
N PHE A 165 -1.24 -10.77 -9.55
CA PHE A 165 -1.88 -9.50 -9.91
C PHE A 165 -3.37 -9.70 -10.17
N THR A 166 -3.73 -10.73 -10.93
CA THR A 166 -5.14 -11.09 -11.20
C THR A 166 -5.88 -11.42 -9.90
N SER A 167 -5.34 -12.33 -9.09
CA SER A 167 -5.98 -12.76 -7.82
C SER A 167 -6.13 -11.59 -6.83
N PHE A 168 -5.15 -10.69 -6.79
CA PHE A 168 -5.22 -9.48 -5.97
C PHE A 168 -6.36 -8.57 -6.40
N HIS A 169 -6.54 -8.38 -7.72
CA HIS A 169 -7.61 -7.53 -8.23
C HIS A 169 -8.99 -8.18 -8.07
N GLU A 170 -9.14 -9.47 -8.35
CA GLU A 170 -10.40 -10.21 -8.14
C GLU A 170 -10.85 -10.21 -6.67
N LEU A 171 -9.90 -10.18 -5.73
CA LEU A 171 -10.22 -10.10 -4.30
C LEU A 171 -10.78 -8.73 -3.88
N LEU A 172 -10.35 -7.66 -4.55
CA LEU A 172 -10.60 -6.28 -4.12
C LEU A 172 -11.61 -5.52 -4.99
N PHE A 173 -11.78 -5.95 -6.24
CA PHE A 173 -12.55 -5.23 -7.25
C PHE A 173 -13.50 -6.17 -7.97
N GLU A 174 -14.64 -5.62 -8.39
CA GLU A 174 -15.63 -6.33 -9.19
C GLU A 174 -15.08 -6.69 -10.58
N ASP A 175 -15.48 -7.85 -11.12
CA ASP A 175 -15.06 -8.33 -12.43
C ASP A 175 -15.27 -7.30 -13.54
N GLY A 176 -14.24 -7.11 -14.36
CA GLY A 176 -14.27 -6.19 -15.51
C GLY A 176 -14.11 -4.71 -15.16
N THR A 177 -13.94 -4.34 -13.89
CA THR A 177 -13.74 -2.94 -13.49
C THR A 177 -12.27 -2.50 -13.49
N TRP A 178 -11.34 -3.44 -13.57
CA TRP A 178 -9.89 -3.20 -13.43
C TRP A 178 -9.07 -3.66 -14.64
N THR A 179 -9.72 -4.07 -15.74
CA THR A 179 -9.06 -4.45 -17.00
C THR A 179 -9.22 -3.35 -18.05
N PHE A 180 -8.08 -2.96 -18.63
CA PHE A 180 -7.97 -1.82 -19.53
C PHE A 180 -7.29 -2.20 -20.84
N ALA A 181 -7.55 -1.43 -21.89
CA ALA A 181 -6.84 -1.55 -23.15
C ALA A 181 -5.40 -1.03 -23.00
N SER A 182 -4.48 -1.50 -23.86
CA SER A 182 -3.10 -0.99 -23.85
C SER A 182 -2.98 0.49 -24.23
N THR A 183 -4.03 1.06 -24.82
CA THR A 183 -4.15 2.48 -25.17
C THR A 183 -4.67 3.34 -24.03
N ASP A 184 -5.27 2.73 -23.00
CA ASP A 184 -5.83 3.45 -21.86
C ASP A 184 -4.70 4.09 -21.04
N MET A 185 -4.90 5.33 -20.61
CA MET A 185 -3.86 6.17 -19.99
C MET A 185 -3.29 5.53 -18.73
N LEU A 186 -4.13 4.94 -17.89
CA LEU A 186 -3.79 4.37 -16.60
C LEU A 186 -2.76 3.23 -16.72
N ILE A 187 -2.93 2.32 -17.68
CA ILE A 187 -1.95 1.23 -17.91
C ILE A 187 -0.67 1.77 -18.55
N ARG A 188 -0.74 2.87 -19.31
CA ARG A 188 0.45 3.51 -19.87
C ARG A 188 1.28 4.20 -18.78
N LEU A 189 0.63 4.89 -17.85
CA LEU A 189 1.26 5.54 -16.69
C LEU A 189 1.81 4.52 -15.68
N PHE A 190 1.06 3.45 -15.43
CA PHE A 190 1.42 2.41 -14.47
C PHE A 190 1.51 1.05 -15.17
N PRO A 191 2.53 0.83 -16.02
CA PRO A 191 2.67 -0.41 -16.76
C PRO A 191 2.86 -1.59 -15.81
N LEU A 192 2.54 -2.80 -16.26
CA LEU A 192 2.59 -3.99 -15.41
C LEU A 192 3.94 -4.18 -14.68
N LYS A 193 5.05 -3.79 -15.33
CA LYS A 193 6.38 -3.84 -14.72
C LYS A 193 6.53 -2.89 -13.52
N PHE A 194 5.96 -1.69 -13.58
CA PHE A 194 5.86 -0.77 -12.43
C PHE A 194 5.23 -1.50 -11.24
N TRP A 195 4.04 -2.11 -11.44
CA TRP A 195 3.36 -2.82 -10.36
C TRP A 195 4.12 -4.02 -9.82
N PHE A 196 4.83 -4.76 -10.68
CA PHE A 196 5.72 -5.83 -10.22
C PHE A 196 6.75 -5.29 -9.24
N ASP A 197 7.41 -4.19 -9.62
CA ASP A 197 8.50 -3.60 -8.86
C ASP A 197 8.00 -3.01 -7.53
N ILE A 198 6.91 -2.23 -7.56
CA ILE A 198 6.27 -1.69 -6.36
C ILE A 198 5.83 -2.80 -5.40
N THR A 199 5.22 -3.88 -5.91
CA THR A 199 4.77 -5.00 -5.07
C THR A 199 5.97 -5.67 -4.39
N ILE A 200 7.07 -5.87 -5.11
CA ILE A 200 8.32 -6.40 -4.54
C ILE A 200 8.87 -5.46 -3.47
N TYR A 201 8.95 -4.16 -3.73
CA TYR A 201 9.51 -3.21 -2.78
C TYR A 201 8.69 -3.10 -1.49
N ILE A 202 7.36 -3.04 -1.59
CA ILE A 202 6.47 -3.05 -0.42
C ILE A 202 6.66 -4.34 0.37
N THR A 203 6.68 -5.50 -0.30
CA THR A 203 6.83 -6.80 0.35
C THR A 203 8.17 -6.91 1.09
N LEU A 204 9.26 -6.46 0.46
CA LEU A 204 10.59 -6.44 1.08
C LEU A 204 10.67 -5.45 2.24
N ALA A 205 10.08 -4.25 2.10
CA ALA A 205 10.03 -3.26 3.17
C ALA A 205 9.30 -3.80 4.42
N ILE A 206 8.15 -4.48 4.23
CA ILE A 206 7.43 -5.14 5.33
C ILE A 206 8.33 -6.18 6.03
N LEU A 207 9.01 -7.03 5.27
CA LEU A 207 9.92 -8.04 5.83
C LEU A 207 11.10 -7.40 6.58
N THR A 208 11.63 -6.30 6.07
CA THR A 208 12.70 -5.52 6.73
C THR A 208 12.21 -4.91 8.04
N GLU A 209 11.04 -4.29 8.09
CA GLU A 209 10.45 -3.77 9.32
C GLU A 209 10.22 -4.88 10.35
N CYS A 210 9.68 -6.02 9.92
CA CYS A 210 9.49 -7.19 10.78
C CYS A 210 10.82 -7.69 11.35
N ALA A 211 11.89 -7.75 10.54
CA ALA A 211 13.23 -8.14 10.99
C ALA A 211 13.82 -7.15 12.00
N ILE A 212 13.70 -5.85 11.74
CA ILE A 212 14.14 -4.80 12.68
C ILE A 212 13.40 -4.94 14.01
N LEU A 213 12.08 -5.15 13.98
CA LEU A 213 11.28 -5.34 15.18
C LEU A 213 11.73 -6.56 15.98
N LEU A 214 12.03 -7.70 15.33
CA LEU A 214 12.58 -8.86 16.02
C LEU A 214 13.93 -8.57 16.68
N LEU A 215 14.80 -7.78 16.04
CA LEU A 215 16.09 -7.39 16.61
C LEU A 215 15.91 -6.51 17.84
N ILE A 216 14.99 -5.54 17.79
CA ILE A 216 14.65 -4.67 18.92
C ILE A 216 14.10 -5.49 20.08
N VAL A 217 13.07 -6.32 19.82
CA VAL A 217 12.39 -7.10 20.84
C VAL A 217 13.30 -8.15 21.48
N LYS A 218 14.31 -8.67 20.75
CA LYS A 218 15.32 -9.58 21.32
C LYS A 218 16.21 -8.90 22.37
N ARG A 219 16.50 -7.60 22.21
CA ARG A 219 17.40 -6.81 23.08
C ARG A 219 16.74 -6.28 24.36
N ILE A 220 15.41 -6.23 24.39
CA ILE A 220 14.59 -5.89 25.55
C ILE A 220 14.35 -7.14 26.41
#